data_AF-A0A935KLY9-F1
#
_entry.id   AF-A0A935KLY9-F1
#
_cell.length_a   1.000
_cell.length_b   1.000
_cell.length_c   1.000
_cell.angle_alpha   90.00
_cell.angle_beta   90.00
_cell.angle_gamma   90.00
#
_symmetry.space_group_name_H-M   'P 1'
#
loop_
_entity.id
_entity.type
_entity.pdbx_description
1 polymer ?
#
loop_
_entity_poly.entity_id
_entity_poly.type
_entity_poly.pdbx_seq_one_letter_code
_entity_poly.pdbx_strand_id
1 'polypeptide(L)'
;MSVGFYLAKLGHNDFDFADDMTSVTKDGGNVNIGPPIQGNFAKDGTQGFVKFENTKDLYNVYDAGNFMTGKAFSMIGLSEERIFGGANTNSIITFKGPDTKADQRALSNGIRYPWVKWSK
;
A
#
# COMPACT_ATOMS: atom_id res chain seq x y z
N MET A 1 18.24 -11.38 -12.64
CA MET A 1 16.87 -10.98 -12.26
C MET A 1 16.72 -9.50 -12.56
N SER A 2 15.70 -9.06 -13.29
CA SER A 2 15.54 -7.63 -13.61
C SER A 2 15.06 -6.87 -12.37
N VAL A 3 15.41 -5.58 -12.27
CA VAL A 3 14.97 -4.70 -11.16
C VAL A 3 13.44 -4.70 -11.07
N GLY A 4 12.73 -4.64 -12.19
CA GLY A 4 11.27 -4.73 -12.21
C GLY A 4 10.73 -6.01 -11.58
N PHE A 5 11.32 -7.18 -11.87
CA PHE A 5 10.89 -8.45 -11.28
C PHE A 5 11.18 -8.53 -9.77
N TYR A 6 12.29 -7.95 -9.32
CA TYR A 6 12.60 -7.89 -7.89
C TYR A 6 11.61 -7.00 -7.13
N LEU A 7 11.27 -5.83 -7.70
CA LEU A 7 10.24 -4.95 -7.13
C LEU A 7 8.85 -5.58 -7.15
N ALA A 8 8.54 -6.38 -8.19
CA ALA A 8 7.36 -7.24 -8.24
C ALA A 8 7.26 -8.13 -7.02
N LYS A 9 8.34 -8.86 -6.76
CA LYS A 9 8.39 -9.82 -5.68
C LYS A 9 8.28 -9.14 -4.30
N LEU A 10 8.91 -7.98 -4.12
CA LEU A 10 8.79 -7.19 -2.89
C LEU A 10 7.37 -6.70 -2.67
N GLY A 11 6.73 -6.10 -3.67
CA GLY A 11 5.34 -5.66 -3.58
C GLY A 11 4.39 -6.82 -3.26
N HIS A 12 4.60 -8.00 -3.83
CA HIS A 12 3.74 -9.17 -3.62
C HIS A 12 3.99 -9.99 -2.35
N ASN A 13 5.06 -9.72 -1.59
CA ASN A 13 5.37 -10.50 -0.39
C ASN A 13 5.76 -9.60 0.77
N ASP A 14 6.88 -8.90 0.64
CA ASP A 14 7.52 -8.24 1.78
C ASP A 14 6.89 -6.88 2.10
N PHE A 15 6.32 -6.20 1.09
CA PHE A 15 5.67 -4.88 1.20
C PHE A 15 4.18 -4.90 0.83
N ASP A 16 3.49 -6.04 0.95
CA ASP A 16 2.04 -6.14 0.74
C ASP A 16 1.25 -5.70 2.00
N PHE A 17 1.53 -4.47 2.44
CA PHE A 17 0.92 -3.94 3.67
C PHE A 17 -0.60 -3.73 3.53
N ALA A 18 -1.12 -3.65 2.30
CA ALA A 18 -2.55 -3.56 2.05
C ALA A 18 -3.28 -4.85 2.42
N ASP A 19 -2.75 -6.02 2.04
CA ASP A 19 -3.30 -7.31 2.45
C ASP A 19 -3.11 -7.53 3.96
N ASP A 20 -1.92 -7.23 4.50
CA ASP A 20 -1.64 -7.38 5.94
C ASP A 20 -2.60 -6.54 6.80
N MET A 21 -2.79 -5.27 6.47
CA MET A 21 -3.67 -4.37 7.21
C MET A 21 -5.14 -4.81 7.12
N THR A 22 -5.57 -5.27 5.94
CA THR A 22 -6.91 -5.83 5.73
C THR A 22 -7.11 -7.08 6.60
N SER A 23 -6.11 -7.96 6.65
CA SER A 23 -6.11 -9.19 7.44
C SER A 23 -6.19 -8.89 8.94
N VAL A 24 -5.33 -8.00 9.45
CA VAL A 24 -5.34 -7.58 10.87
C VAL A 24 -6.70 -7.00 11.28
N THR A 25 -7.29 -6.18 10.41
CA THR A 25 -8.57 -5.53 10.73
C THR A 25 -9.73 -6.54 10.74
N LYS A 26 -9.67 -7.55 9.87
CA LYS A 26 -10.60 -8.67 9.89
C LYS A 26 -10.42 -9.55 11.14
N ASP A 27 -9.20 -9.97 11.45
CA ASP A 27 -8.90 -10.85 12.59
C ASP A 27 -9.23 -10.18 13.92
N GLY A 28 -9.09 -8.86 14.01
CA GLY A 28 -9.53 -8.04 15.14
C GLY A 28 -11.06 -7.92 15.29
N GLY A 29 -11.85 -8.52 14.40
CA GLY A 29 -13.32 -8.49 14.44
C GLY A 29 -13.95 -7.17 13.98
N ASN A 30 -13.17 -6.26 13.41
CA ASN A 30 -13.65 -4.94 12.99
C ASN A 30 -14.38 -4.97 11.63
N VAL A 31 -14.41 -6.12 10.96
CA VAL A 31 -15.04 -6.27 9.64
C VAL A 31 -15.55 -7.70 9.43
N ASN A 32 -16.85 -7.83 9.12
CA ASN A 32 -17.43 -9.09 8.62
C ASN A 32 -17.23 -9.20 7.10
N ILE A 33 -15.98 -9.37 6.68
CA ILE A 33 -15.65 -9.84 5.32
C ILE A 33 -15.66 -11.37 5.38
N GLY A 34 -16.33 -12.02 4.43
CA GLY A 34 -16.37 -13.49 4.33
C GLY A 34 -14.98 -14.16 4.31
N PRO A 35 -14.90 -15.50 4.21
CA PRO A 35 -13.63 -16.23 4.24
C PRO A 35 -12.59 -15.61 3.29
N PRO A 36 -11.30 -15.61 3.67
CA PRO A 36 -10.25 -14.88 2.94
C PRO A 36 -10.10 -15.51 1.55
N ILE A 37 -10.73 -14.90 0.56
CA ILE A 37 -10.40 -15.10 -0.83
C ILE A 37 -9.41 -13.99 -1.14
N GLN A 38 -8.20 -14.35 -1.59
CA GLN A 38 -7.19 -13.38 -2.00
C GLN A 38 -7.83 -12.34 -2.94
N GLY A 39 -7.90 -11.06 -2.54
CA GLY A 39 -8.57 -9.99 -3.28
C GLY A 39 -9.97 -9.59 -2.81
N ASN A 40 -10.49 -10.14 -1.70
CA ASN A 40 -11.70 -9.61 -1.04
C ASN A 40 -11.34 -8.48 -0.07
N PHE A 41 -11.12 -7.29 -0.61
CA PHE A 41 -10.97 -6.07 0.18
C PHE A 41 -12.35 -5.62 0.68
N ALA A 42 -12.45 -5.18 1.93
CA ALA A 42 -13.72 -4.65 2.39
C ALA A 42 -14.03 -3.32 1.71
N LYS A 43 -15.33 -3.02 1.60
CA LYS A 43 -15.80 -1.78 0.98
C LYS A 43 -15.20 -0.55 1.67
N ASP A 44 -14.90 0.48 0.90
CA ASP A 44 -14.46 1.77 1.42
C ASP A 44 -15.32 2.22 2.61
N GLY A 45 -14.65 2.60 3.70
CA GLY A 45 -15.30 3.08 4.93
C GLY A 45 -15.78 2.00 5.90
N THR A 46 -15.58 0.71 5.63
CA THR A 46 -16.06 -0.38 6.50
C THR A 46 -15.02 -0.96 7.48
N GLN A 47 -13.79 -0.46 7.47
CA GLN A 47 -12.66 -0.99 8.28
C GLN A 47 -12.03 0.05 9.22
N GLY A 48 -12.67 1.21 9.39
CA GLY A 48 -12.06 2.35 10.08
C GLY A 48 -11.07 3.10 9.18
N PHE A 49 -10.44 4.12 9.77
CA PHE A 49 -9.52 5.01 9.08
C PHE A 49 -8.22 5.16 9.84
N VAL A 50 -7.11 5.24 9.10
CA VAL A 50 -5.79 5.53 9.63
C VAL A 50 -5.41 6.96 9.28
N LYS A 51 -4.88 7.67 10.27
CA LYS A 51 -4.24 8.96 10.09
C LYS A 51 -2.75 8.81 10.39
N PHE A 52 -1.92 9.05 9.39
CA PHE A 52 -0.48 9.13 9.62
C PHE A 52 -0.10 10.47 10.24
N GLU A 53 0.93 10.47 11.08
CA GLU A 53 1.34 11.65 11.83
C GLU A 53 1.64 12.83 10.90
N ASN A 54 1.23 14.03 11.28
CA ASN A 54 1.51 15.25 10.52
C ASN A 54 0.99 15.23 9.06
N THR A 55 0.04 14.34 8.72
CA THR A 55 -0.74 14.40 7.48
C THR A 55 -2.14 14.98 7.74
N LYS A 56 -2.77 15.51 6.69
CA LYS A 56 -4.14 16.04 6.75
C LYS A 56 -5.20 15.02 6.31
N ASP A 57 -4.75 13.92 5.71
CA ASP A 57 -5.62 12.93 5.09
C ASP A 57 -5.99 11.81 6.08
N LEU A 58 -7.20 11.29 5.93
CA LEU A 58 -7.63 10.01 6.49
C LEU A 58 -7.65 8.99 5.38
N TYR A 59 -7.02 7.85 5.61
CA TYR A 59 -6.95 6.75 4.67
C TYR A 59 -7.85 5.63 5.17
N ASN A 60 -8.63 5.01 4.28
CA ASN A 60 -9.21 3.71 4.63
C ASN A 60 -8.07 2.70 4.85
N VAL A 61 -8.36 1.54 5.43
CA VAL A 61 -7.33 0.55 5.77
C VAL A 61 -6.51 0.10 4.55
N TYR A 62 -7.15 -0.04 3.38
CA TYR A 62 -6.48 -0.43 2.15
C TYR A 62 -5.51 0.66 1.65
N ASP A 63 -5.99 1.90 1.53
CA ASP A 63 -5.20 3.08 1.21
C ASP A 63 -4.04 3.28 2.19
N ALA A 64 -4.27 3.00 3.47
CA ALA A 64 -3.23 3.09 4.49
C ALA A 64 -2.14 2.04 4.29
N GLY A 65 -2.50 0.84 3.84
CA GLY A 65 -1.54 -0.16 3.37
C GLY A 65 -0.74 0.33 2.16
N ASN A 66 -1.42 0.90 1.15
CA ASN A 66 -0.75 1.50 -0.02
C ASN A 66 0.22 2.62 0.37
N PHE A 67 -0.14 3.45 1.36
CA PHE A 67 0.75 4.44 1.93
C PHE A 67 2.01 3.81 2.55
N MET A 68 1.84 2.75 3.34
CA MET A 68 2.97 2.05 3.97
C MET A 68 3.87 1.38 2.92
N THR A 69 3.30 0.77 1.88
CA THR A 69 4.03 0.20 0.74
C THR A 69 4.86 1.27 0.02
N GLY A 70 4.26 2.41 -0.30
CA GLY A 70 4.98 3.55 -0.89
C GLY A 70 6.13 4.03 -0.01
N LYS A 71 5.92 4.07 1.31
CA LYS A 71 6.96 4.44 2.25
C LYS A 71 8.11 3.42 2.30
N ALA A 72 7.81 2.13 2.33
CA ALA A 72 8.81 1.08 2.34
C ALA A 72 9.68 1.10 1.08
N PHE A 73 9.08 1.34 -0.09
CA PHE A 73 9.82 1.53 -1.33
C PHE A 73 10.74 2.76 -1.30
N SER A 74 10.26 3.89 -0.77
CA SER A 74 11.08 5.09 -0.56
C SER A 74 12.27 4.81 0.37
N MET A 75 12.06 4.00 1.43
CA MET A 75 13.11 3.64 2.38
C MET A 75 14.22 2.78 1.77
N ILE A 76 13.93 1.99 0.73
CA ILE A 76 14.95 1.25 -0.03
C ILE A 76 15.53 2.05 -1.22
N GLY A 77 15.20 3.34 -1.33
CA GLY A 77 15.79 4.27 -2.29
C GLY A 77 15.08 4.38 -3.64
N LEU A 78 13.83 3.93 -3.74
CA LEU A 78 13.05 4.12 -4.97
C LEU A 78 12.37 5.50 -5.00
N SER A 79 12.50 6.18 -6.15
CA SER A 79 11.77 7.40 -6.42
C SER A 79 10.37 7.13 -6.95
N GLU A 80 9.48 8.11 -6.80
CA GLU A 80 8.14 8.10 -7.37
C GLU A 80 8.14 7.84 -8.87
N GLU A 81 9.03 8.49 -9.61
CA GLU A 81 9.20 8.27 -11.06
C GLU A 81 9.60 6.84 -11.40
N ARG A 82 10.41 6.17 -10.57
CA ARG A 82 10.80 4.76 -10.81
C ARG A 82 9.66 3.79 -10.49
N ILE A 83 8.80 4.15 -9.55
CA ILE A 83 7.62 3.41 -9.14
C ILE A 83 6.52 3.55 -10.21
N PHE A 84 6.21 4.77 -10.66
CA PHE A 84 5.12 5.03 -11.61
C PHE A 84 5.55 5.04 -13.09
N GLY A 85 6.83 5.23 -13.40
CA GLY A 85 7.36 5.34 -14.76
C GLY A 85 7.76 4.03 -15.41
N GLY A 86 7.79 2.92 -14.67
CA GLY A 86 7.97 1.59 -15.25
C GLY A 86 6.62 0.97 -15.60
N ALA A 87 6.40 0.66 -16.89
CA ALA A 87 5.17 0.01 -17.36
C ALA A 87 4.85 -1.32 -16.63
N ASN A 88 5.87 -2.01 -16.11
CA ASN A 88 5.72 -3.17 -15.24
C ASN A 88 5.56 -2.79 -13.76
N THR A 89 6.20 -1.73 -13.25
CA THR A 89 6.10 -1.36 -11.83
C THR A 89 4.73 -0.80 -11.46
N ASN A 90 4.02 -0.15 -12.39
CA ASN A 90 2.61 0.19 -12.16
C ASN A 90 1.78 -1.08 -11.94
N SER A 91 1.83 -2.08 -12.84
CA SER A 91 1.05 -3.32 -12.65
C SER A 91 1.45 -4.15 -11.43
N ILE A 92 2.68 -3.96 -10.95
CA ILE A 92 3.23 -4.58 -9.74
C ILE A 92 2.69 -3.93 -8.46
N ILE A 93 2.52 -2.61 -8.47
CA ILE A 93 2.22 -1.81 -7.28
C ILE A 93 0.72 -1.50 -7.18
N THR A 94 -0.03 -1.52 -8.28
CA THR A 94 -1.44 -1.10 -8.32
C THR A 94 -2.43 -2.26 -8.14
N PHE A 95 -2.09 -3.17 -7.22
CA PHE A 95 -2.83 -4.33 -6.74
C PHE A 95 -4.28 -4.51 -7.24
N LYS A 96 -4.48 -5.57 -8.03
CA LYS A 96 -5.71 -6.36 -8.25
C LYS A 96 -7.05 -5.64 -7.98
N GLY A 97 -7.33 -4.63 -8.79
CA GLY A 97 -8.61 -3.92 -8.83
C GLY A 97 -8.49 -2.73 -9.78
N PRO A 98 -9.58 -2.07 -10.18
CA PRO A 98 -9.47 -0.82 -10.92
C PRO A 98 -8.73 0.19 -10.05
N ASP A 99 -7.45 0.38 -10.37
CA ASP A 99 -6.51 1.30 -9.75
C ASP A 99 -7.16 2.67 -9.56
N THR A 100 -7.63 2.94 -8.34
CA THR A 100 -8.37 4.17 -8.10
C THR A 100 -7.40 5.32 -7.94
N LYS A 101 -7.86 6.54 -8.21
CA LYS A 101 -7.07 7.75 -7.91
C LYS A 101 -6.75 7.90 -6.42
N ALA A 102 -7.43 7.16 -5.54
CA ALA A 102 -7.15 7.16 -4.10
C ALA A 102 -5.90 6.31 -3.79
N ASP A 103 -5.82 5.10 -4.35
CA ASP A 103 -4.70 4.17 -4.15
C ASP A 103 -3.37 4.79 -4.58
N GLN A 104 -3.32 5.32 -5.81
CA GLN A 104 -2.13 6.00 -6.34
C GLN A 104 -1.72 7.20 -5.48
N ARG A 105 -2.70 7.97 -4.99
CA ARG A 105 -2.44 9.12 -4.11
C ARG A 105 -1.87 8.67 -2.77
N ALA A 106 -2.43 7.62 -2.17
CA ALA A 106 -1.95 7.09 -0.90
C ALA A 106 -0.51 6.59 -1.03
N LEU A 107 -0.21 5.88 -2.12
CA LEU A 107 1.15 5.42 -2.42
C LEU A 107 2.14 6.58 -2.63
N SER A 108 1.78 7.57 -3.46
CA SER A 108 2.58 8.79 -3.65
C SER A 108 2.83 9.55 -2.34
N ASN A 109 1.80 9.66 -1.50
CA ASN A 109 1.92 10.31 -0.19
C ASN A 109 2.89 9.55 0.74
N GLY A 110 2.83 8.22 0.73
CA GLY A 110 3.77 7.36 1.46
C GLY A 110 5.22 7.54 1.01
N ILE A 111 5.46 7.60 -0.30
CA ILE A 111 6.80 7.84 -0.87
C ILE A 111 7.39 9.17 -0.37
N ARG A 112 6.55 10.21 -0.33
CA ARG A 112 6.92 11.58 0.06
C ARG A 112 6.92 11.82 1.57
N TYR A 113 6.48 10.85 2.37
CA TYR A 113 6.33 10.99 3.82
C TYR A 113 7.69 11.16 4.52
N PRO A 114 7.98 12.31 5.15
CA PRO A 114 9.35 12.63 5.59
C PRO A 114 9.67 12.13 7.01
N TRP A 115 8.67 11.73 7.79
CA TRP A 115 8.79 11.56 9.25
C TRP A 115 9.38 10.22 9.68
N VAL A 116 9.24 9.19 8.85
CA VAL A 116 9.92 7.90 9.05
C VAL A 116 11.14 7.86 8.13
N LYS A 117 12.32 7.57 8.68
CA LYS A 117 13.56 7.45 7.89
C LYS A 117 14.33 6.24 8.37
N TRP A 118 15.02 5.57 7.46
CA TRP A 118 15.99 4.56 7.84
C TRP A 118 17.21 5.30 8.42
N SER A 119 17.51 5.11 9.70
CA SER A 119 18.81 5.48 10.27
C SER A 119 19.80 4.36 9.97
N LYS A 120 20.84 4.67 9.20
CA LYS A 120 21.96 3.73 9.01
C LYS A 120 22.68 3.47 10.33
#